data_AF-A0A7V1RD85-F1
#
_entry.id   AF-A0A7V1RD85-F1
#
_cell.length_a   1.000
_cell.length_b   1.000
_cell.length_c   1.000
_cell.angle_alpha   90.00
_cell.angle_beta   90.00
_cell.angle_gamma   90.00
#
_symmetry.space_group_name_H-M   'P 1'
#
loop_
_entity.id
_entity.type
_entity.pdbx_description
1 polymer ?
#
loop_
_entity_poly.entity_id
_entity_poly.type
_entity_poly.pdbx_seq_one_letter_code
_entity_poly.pdbx_strand_id
1 'polypeptide(L)'
;MHASDRGSAAMMERRLGFSLVELLAVVLVIAVLAAVAVPLYTSYRQSSAARGCRANLAAIVAAETAYALRHETYTIDLATLAASAEGFAGEVRCPLDGSHYDAVFGKDKGKSKGKGKGLSKKGKDLILACPNEDVHEAYVAPPPGEHPYTRVLPEMADDSMP
;
A
#
# COMPACT_ATOMS: atom_id res chain seq x y z
N MET A 1 -13.74 -51.79 69.14
CA MET A 1 -13.90 -50.34 68.86
C MET A 1 -12.49 -49.79 68.66
N HIS A 2 -12.02 -49.28 67.53
CA HIS A 2 -12.64 -48.72 66.34
C HIS A 2 -11.73 -49.05 65.13
N ALA A 3 -12.31 -49.58 64.07
CA ALA A 3 -11.70 -49.58 62.75
C ALA A 3 -11.86 -48.17 62.15
N SER A 4 -10.80 -47.62 61.58
CA SER A 4 -10.89 -46.48 60.67
C SER A 4 -9.88 -46.65 59.55
N ASP A 5 -10.19 -47.64 58.72
CA ASP A 5 -9.60 -47.81 57.40
C ASP A 5 -10.26 -46.77 56.48
N ARG A 6 -9.64 -45.59 56.36
CA ARG A 6 -10.00 -44.61 55.35
C ARG A 6 -9.08 -44.80 54.16
N GLY A 7 -9.53 -45.64 53.23
CA GLY A 7 -8.93 -45.78 51.92
C GLY A 7 -8.83 -44.44 51.22
N SER A 8 -7.61 -43.91 51.14
CA SER A 8 -7.23 -42.85 50.22
C SER A 8 -7.34 -43.39 48.81
N ALA A 9 -8.51 -43.25 48.19
CA ALA A 9 -8.66 -43.34 46.75
C ALA A 9 -7.93 -42.14 46.13
N ALA A 10 -6.62 -42.28 45.95
CA ALA A 10 -5.82 -41.38 45.14
C ALA A 10 -6.43 -41.37 43.73
N MET A 11 -7.10 -40.28 43.36
CA MET A 11 -7.49 -40.02 41.98
C MET A 11 -6.22 -40.07 41.13
N MET A 12 -6.09 -41.12 40.33
CA MET A 12 -5.04 -41.23 39.33
C MET A 12 -5.32 -40.19 38.24
N GLU A 13 -4.77 -38.99 38.40
CA GLU A 13 -4.84 -37.93 37.42
C GLU A 13 -4.10 -38.40 36.15
N ARG A 14 -4.86 -38.81 35.13
CA ARG A 14 -4.30 -39.26 33.86
C ARG A 14 -3.64 -38.06 33.20
N ARG A 15 -2.31 -38.06 33.17
CA ARG A 15 -1.54 -37.08 32.40
C ARG A 15 -1.86 -37.26 30.92
N LEU A 16 -2.67 -36.38 30.36
CA LEU A 16 -2.93 -36.27 28.93
C LEU A 16 -1.71 -35.55 28.32
N GLY A 17 -0.73 -36.33 27.86
CA GLY A 17 0.43 -35.82 27.14
C GLY A 17 0.15 -35.79 25.63
N PHE A 18 0.51 -34.69 24.98
CA PHE A 18 0.49 -34.57 23.51
C PHE A 18 1.50 -35.56 22.91
N SER A 19 1.08 -36.34 21.91
CA SER A 19 2.00 -37.28 21.26
C SER A 19 2.99 -36.53 20.35
N LEU A 20 4.26 -36.95 20.33
CA LEU A 20 5.25 -36.43 19.37
C LEU A 20 4.78 -36.61 17.91
N VAL A 21 4.06 -37.71 17.62
CA VAL A 21 3.51 -37.99 16.29
C VAL A 21 2.37 -37.03 15.95
N GLU A 22 1.57 -36.64 16.94
CA GLU A 22 0.45 -35.71 16.78
C GLU A 22 0.96 -34.31 16.43
N LEU A 23 2.03 -33.86 17.07
CA LEU A 23 2.71 -32.62 16.71
C LEU A 23 3.32 -32.70 15.29
N LEU A 24 3.89 -33.85 14.92
CA LEU A 24 4.58 -34.04 13.64
C LEU A 24 3.61 -33.99 12.44
N ALA A 25 2.44 -34.61 12.56
CA ALA A 25 1.40 -34.54 11.53
C ALA A 25 0.88 -33.10 11.33
N VAL A 26 0.76 -32.31 12.40
CA VAL A 26 0.27 -30.92 12.33
C VAL A 26 1.26 -30.02 11.59
N VAL A 27 2.56 -30.10 11.91
CA VAL A 27 3.56 -29.26 11.22
C VAL A 27 3.71 -29.65 9.75
N LEU A 28 3.50 -30.93 9.41
CA LEU A 28 3.48 -31.41 8.02
C LEU A 28 2.35 -30.76 7.22
N VAL A 29 1.14 -30.71 7.77
CA VAL A 29 0.00 -30.05 7.10
C VAL A 29 0.24 -28.54 6.96
N ILE A 30 0.73 -27.87 8.00
CA ILE A 30 1.04 -26.42 7.95
C ILE A 30 2.12 -26.13 6.90
N ALA A 31 3.14 -26.99 6.76
CA ALA A 31 4.20 -26.82 5.76
C ALA A 31 3.66 -26.84 4.32
N VAL A 32 2.73 -27.76 4.01
CA VAL A 32 2.09 -27.83 2.69
C VAL A 32 1.23 -26.59 2.43
N LEU A 33 0.43 -26.16 3.41
CA LEU A 33 -0.40 -24.95 3.27
C LEU A 33 0.45 -23.70 3.07
N ALA A 34 1.52 -23.54 3.85
CA ALA A 34 2.42 -22.39 3.76
C ALA A 34 3.13 -22.30 2.40
N ALA A 35 3.51 -23.44 1.80
CA ALA A 35 4.18 -23.49 0.51
C ALA A 35 3.34 -22.86 -0.63
N VAL A 36 2.01 -23.04 -0.60
CA VAL A 36 1.09 -22.45 -1.58
C VAL A 36 0.64 -21.05 -1.15
N ALA A 37 0.42 -20.85 0.14
CA ALA A 37 -0.12 -19.59 0.66
C ALA A 37 0.86 -18.42 0.47
N VAL A 38 2.17 -18.62 0.66
CA VAL A 38 3.17 -17.54 0.57
C VAL A 38 3.19 -16.85 -0.81
N PRO A 39 3.38 -17.54 -1.95
CA PRO A 39 3.39 -16.88 -3.25
C PRO A 39 2.05 -16.19 -3.58
N LEU A 40 0.92 -16.85 -3.32
CA LEU A 40 -0.42 -16.27 -3.54
C LEU A 40 -0.63 -14.99 -2.72
N TYR A 41 -0.23 -15.01 -1.45
CA TYR A 41 -0.35 -13.88 -0.55
C TYR A 41 0.49 -12.68 -1.01
N THR A 42 1.71 -12.94 -1.50
CA THR A 42 2.59 -11.86 -1.98
C THR A 42 2.00 -11.14 -3.19
N SER A 43 1.45 -11.87 -4.17
CA SER A 43 0.78 -11.28 -5.33
C SER A 43 -0.48 -10.51 -4.93
N TYR A 44 -1.32 -11.08 -4.06
CA TYR A 44 -2.53 -10.40 -3.59
C TYR A 44 -2.22 -9.08 -2.88
N ARG A 45 -1.19 -9.07 -2.03
CA ARG A 45 -0.72 -7.84 -1.37
C ARG A 45 -0.25 -6.78 -2.37
N GLN A 46 0.52 -7.17 -3.39
CA GLN A 46 0.99 -6.26 -4.43
C GLN A 46 -0.18 -5.66 -5.24
N SER A 47 -1.15 -6.48 -5.66
CA SER A 47 -2.31 -5.99 -6.41
C SER A 47 -3.20 -5.07 -5.58
N SER A 48 -3.42 -5.38 -4.29
CA SER A 48 -4.16 -4.50 -3.39
C SER A 48 -3.46 -3.17 -3.18
N ALA A 49 -2.14 -3.20 -2.96
CA ALA A 49 -1.34 -1.99 -2.83
C ALA A 49 -1.33 -1.13 -4.10
N ALA A 50 -1.26 -1.74 -5.28
CA ALA A 50 -1.35 -1.05 -6.58
C ALA A 50 -2.67 -0.28 -6.74
N ARG A 51 -3.81 -0.90 -6.35
CA ARG A 51 -5.11 -0.23 -6.35
C ARG A 51 -5.15 0.95 -5.39
N GLY A 52 -4.61 0.78 -4.18
CA GLY A 52 -4.50 1.86 -3.19
C GLY A 52 -3.58 3.00 -3.68
N CYS A 53 -2.46 2.68 -4.33
CA CYS A 53 -1.57 3.69 -4.91
C CYS A 53 -2.26 4.53 -5.97
N ARG A 54 -3.06 3.92 -6.85
CA ARG A 54 -3.85 4.68 -7.84
C ARG A 54 -4.86 5.61 -7.20
N ALA A 55 -5.55 5.16 -6.16
CA ALA A 55 -6.51 5.99 -5.44
C ALA A 55 -5.82 7.19 -4.77
N ASN A 56 -4.67 6.96 -4.14
CA ASN A 56 -3.85 8.01 -3.54
C ASN A 56 -3.33 9.02 -4.58
N LEU A 57 -2.79 8.55 -5.70
CA LEU A 57 -2.34 9.41 -6.79
C LEU A 57 -3.50 10.26 -7.35
N ALA A 58 -4.67 9.67 -7.56
CA ALA A 58 -5.85 10.41 -8.01
C ALA A 58 -6.27 11.51 -7.02
N ALA A 59 -6.18 11.25 -5.70
CA ALA A 59 -6.43 12.25 -4.67
C ALA A 59 -5.41 13.39 -4.71
N ILE A 60 -4.12 13.07 -4.86
CA ILE A 60 -3.04 14.07 -4.99
C ILE A 60 -3.26 14.94 -6.24
N VAL A 61 -3.62 14.33 -7.37
CA VAL A 61 -3.94 15.06 -8.61
C VAL A 61 -5.13 15.98 -8.42
N ALA A 62 -6.20 15.52 -7.79
CA ALA A 62 -7.37 16.34 -7.53
C ALA A 62 -7.01 17.57 -6.68
N ALA A 63 -6.16 17.38 -5.66
CA ALA A 63 -5.65 18.47 -4.85
C ALA A 63 -4.75 19.43 -5.65
N GLU A 64 -3.79 18.91 -6.41
CA GLU A 64 -2.89 19.71 -7.27
C GLU A 64 -3.65 20.53 -8.32
N THR A 65 -4.66 19.93 -8.96
CA THR A 65 -5.48 20.64 -9.95
C THR A 65 -6.30 21.76 -9.29
N ALA A 66 -6.87 21.52 -8.12
CA ALA A 66 -7.55 22.55 -7.35
C ALA A 66 -6.59 23.65 -6.86
N TYR A 67 -5.34 23.28 -6.54
CA TYR A 67 -4.27 24.22 -6.17
C TYR A 67 -3.85 25.09 -7.33
N ALA A 68 -3.64 24.50 -8.50
CA ALA A 68 -3.30 25.23 -9.72
C ALA A 68 -4.40 26.20 -10.16
N LEU A 69 -5.68 25.90 -9.91
CA LEU A 69 -6.79 26.83 -10.19
C LEU A 69 -6.73 28.10 -9.34
N ARG A 70 -6.21 28.04 -8.11
CA ARG A 70 -6.14 29.19 -7.20
C ARG A 70 -4.80 29.91 -7.23
N HIS A 71 -3.72 29.16 -7.46
CA HIS A 71 -2.35 29.67 -7.37
C HIS A 71 -1.68 29.82 -8.75
N GLU A 72 -2.38 29.48 -9.82
CA GLU A 72 -1.88 29.50 -11.22
C GLU A 72 -0.60 28.66 -11.42
N THR A 73 -0.30 27.77 -10.48
CA THR A 73 0.90 26.95 -10.45
C THR A 73 0.65 25.66 -9.68
N TYR A 74 1.33 24.59 -10.09
CA TYR A 74 1.39 23.33 -9.35
C TYR A 74 2.48 23.42 -8.26
N THR A 75 2.41 22.56 -7.26
CA THR A 75 3.51 22.36 -6.30
C THR A 75 4.14 20.98 -6.48
N ILE A 76 5.41 20.86 -6.09
CA ILE A 76 6.09 19.55 -5.98
C ILE A 76 6.29 19.15 -4.52
N ASP A 77 5.96 20.05 -3.61
CA ASP A 77 6.00 19.76 -2.19
C ASP A 77 4.61 19.33 -1.74
N LEU A 78 4.43 18.00 -1.61
CA LEU A 78 3.20 17.40 -1.12
C LEU A 78 2.85 17.83 0.30
N ALA A 79 3.82 18.24 1.12
CA ALA A 79 3.54 18.76 2.45
C ALA A 79 2.88 20.15 2.36
N THR A 80 3.39 21.01 1.46
CA THR A 80 2.74 22.29 1.14
C THR A 80 1.34 22.09 0.57
N LEU A 81 1.17 21.12 -0.34
CA LEU A 81 -0.15 20.77 -0.87
C LEU A 81 -1.10 20.28 0.22
N ALA A 82 -0.66 19.36 1.08
CA ALA A 82 -1.48 18.84 2.16
C ALA A 82 -1.89 19.91 3.19
N ALA A 83 -1.04 20.92 3.39
CA ALA A 83 -1.32 22.05 4.26
C ALA A 83 -2.20 23.13 3.62
N SER A 84 -2.44 23.06 2.31
CA SER A 84 -3.26 24.03 1.57
C SER A 84 -4.76 23.74 1.72
N ALA A 85 -5.62 24.69 1.37
CA ALA A 85 -7.07 24.53 1.48
C ALA A 85 -7.67 23.55 0.46
N GLU A 86 -6.87 23.16 -0.53
CA GLU A 86 -7.14 22.20 -1.61
C GLU A 86 -6.60 20.81 -1.29
N GLY A 87 -5.75 20.73 -0.26
CA GLY A 87 -5.04 19.54 0.14
C GLY A 87 -5.92 18.44 0.71
N PHE A 88 -5.27 17.37 1.09
CA PHE A 88 -5.87 16.21 1.74
C PHE A 88 -5.47 16.17 3.23
N ALA A 89 -6.29 15.51 4.04
CA ALA A 89 -6.03 15.39 5.47
C ALA A 89 -4.86 14.46 5.75
N GLY A 90 -3.73 15.02 6.19
CA GLY A 90 -2.56 14.28 6.63
C GLY A 90 -1.64 13.83 5.51
N GLU A 91 -0.74 12.90 5.85
CA GLU A 91 0.28 12.41 4.92
C GLU A 91 -0.20 11.18 4.15
N VAL A 92 -0.13 11.24 2.83
CA VAL A 92 -0.50 10.14 1.94
C VAL A 92 0.72 9.25 1.71
N ARG A 93 0.59 7.96 2.03
CA ARG A 93 1.69 6.97 2.01
C ARG A 93 1.35 5.79 1.11
N CYS A 94 2.39 5.19 0.51
CA CYS A 94 2.29 3.98 -0.28
C CYS A 94 1.77 2.81 0.60
N PRO A 95 0.70 2.09 0.21
CA PRO A 95 0.16 0.98 0.99
C PRO A 95 1.06 -0.26 1.05
N LEU A 96 2.09 -0.35 0.19
CA LEU A 96 2.98 -1.52 0.13
C LEU A 96 4.02 -1.52 1.27
N ASP A 97 4.63 -0.36 1.51
CA ASP A 97 5.82 -0.18 2.35
C ASP A 97 5.78 1.10 3.21
N GLY A 98 4.75 1.94 3.03
CA GLY A 98 4.61 3.22 3.72
C GLY A 98 5.55 4.31 3.21
N SER A 99 6.20 4.15 2.06
CA SER A 99 7.03 5.24 1.51
C SER A 99 6.18 6.41 0.99
N HIS A 100 6.80 7.58 0.80
CA HIS A 100 6.13 8.81 0.38
C HIS A 100 6.05 8.88 -1.15
N TYR A 101 5.03 9.56 -1.68
CA TYR A 101 4.94 9.86 -3.11
C TYR A 101 5.89 11.00 -3.48
N ASP A 102 6.49 10.91 -4.66
CA ASP A 102 7.37 11.94 -5.20
C ASP A 102 6.65 12.73 -6.30
N ALA A 103 6.80 14.05 -6.29
CA ALA A 103 6.32 14.95 -7.33
C ALA A 103 7.51 15.68 -7.98
N VAL A 104 7.55 15.67 -9.32
CA VAL A 104 8.60 16.35 -10.09
C VAL A 104 8.01 17.07 -11.30
N PHE A 105 8.58 18.22 -11.68
CA PHE A 105 8.23 18.88 -12.93
C PHE A 105 8.98 18.24 -14.10
N GLY A 106 8.26 17.82 -15.14
CA GLY A 106 8.83 17.19 -16.31
C GLY A 106 9.68 18.14 -17.14
N LYS A 107 11.00 17.89 -17.18
CA LYS A 107 11.86 18.21 -18.34
C LYS A 107 12.91 17.17 -18.70
N ASP A 108 13.07 16.09 -17.93
CA ASP A 108 14.05 15.03 -18.21
C ASP A 108 13.38 13.65 -18.09
N LYS A 109 13.50 12.84 -19.14
CA LYS A 109 13.09 11.44 -19.09
C LYS A 109 14.03 10.69 -18.13
N GLY A 110 13.48 10.22 -17.00
CA GLY A 110 14.05 9.09 -16.27
C GLY A 110 14.45 9.36 -14.82
N LYS A 111 13.83 8.58 -13.93
CA LYS A 111 14.28 8.20 -12.58
C LYS A 111 14.54 9.34 -11.59
N SER A 112 13.49 9.74 -10.87
CA SER A 112 13.69 10.55 -9.66
C SER A 112 13.94 9.65 -8.46
N LYS A 113 15.21 9.38 -8.15
CA LYS A 113 15.62 9.00 -6.80
C LYS A 113 15.67 10.27 -5.95
N GLY A 114 14.66 10.46 -5.11
CA GLY A 114 14.72 11.13 -3.82
C GLY A 114 15.45 12.47 -3.68
N LYS A 115 14.67 13.45 -3.20
CA LYS A 115 14.98 14.64 -2.38
C LYS A 115 14.62 15.95 -3.08
N GLY A 116 13.49 16.47 -2.62
CA GLY A 116 12.94 17.74 -3.05
C GLY A 116 13.93 18.89 -3.02
N LYS A 117 13.79 19.75 -4.02
CA LYS A 117 13.89 21.22 -3.99
C LYS A 117 13.75 21.70 -5.43
N GLY A 118 12.69 22.45 -5.74
CA GLY A 118 12.53 23.03 -7.06
C GLY A 118 11.17 23.66 -7.34
N LEU A 119 10.98 24.90 -6.87
CA LEU A 119 10.21 25.88 -7.65
C LEU A 119 10.83 25.91 -9.05
N SER A 120 10.13 25.51 -10.12
CA SER A 120 10.64 25.84 -11.45
C SER A 120 9.57 26.00 -12.52
N LYS A 121 9.27 27.28 -12.72
CA LYS A 121 8.92 27.95 -13.97
C LYS A 121 9.27 27.14 -15.23
N LYS A 122 8.26 26.93 -16.09
CA LYS A 122 8.39 26.52 -17.51
C LYS A 122 8.82 25.06 -17.78
N GLY A 123 7.96 24.13 -17.38
CA GLY A 123 7.76 22.79 -17.96
C GLY A 123 6.33 22.36 -17.60
N LYS A 124 5.48 22.04 -18.58
CA LYS A 124 4.01 22.08 -18.43
C LYS A 124 3.39 20.88 -17.70
N ASP A 125 4.18 19.87 -17.38
CA ASP A 125 3.69 18.57 -16.94
C ASP A 125 4.22 18.26 -15.52
N LEU A 126 3.34 18.24 -14.52
CA LEU A 126 3.65 17.69 -13.18
C LEU A 126 3.59 16.17 -13.28
N ILE A 127 4.67 15.50 -12.87
CA ILE A 127 4.79 14.05 -12.81
C ILE A 127 4.70 13.61 -11.34
N LEU A 128 3.72 12.76 -11.04
CA LEU A 128 3.61 12.08 -9.75
C LEU A 128 4.09 10.63 -9.90
N ALA A 129 5.00 10.20 -9.02
CA ALA A 129 5.58 8.87 -9.03
C ALA A 129 5.30 8.13 -7.72
N CYS A 130 4.96 6.84 -7.86
CA CYS A 130 4.95 5.91 -6.75
C CYS A 130 6.40 5.44 -6.49
N PRO A 131 6.89 5.45 -5.24
CA PRO A 131 8.27 5.09 -4.88
C PRO A 131 8.67 3.64 -5.21
N ASN A 132 7.70 2.74 -5.38
CA ASN A 132 7.94 1.39 -5.89
C ASN A 132 7.61 1.36 -7.39
N GLU A 133 8.68 1.47 -8.19
CA GLU A 133 8.71 1.82 -9.62
C GLU A 133 8.25 0.69 -10.57
N ASP A 134 7.90 -0.50 -10.07
CA ASP A 134 7.59 -1.67 -10.91
C ASP A 134 6.13 -1.74 -11.41
N VAL A 135 5.25 -0.77 -11.09
CA VAL A 135 3.81 -0.92 -11.39
C VAL A 135 3.08 0.32 -11.94
N HIS A 136 3.66 1.53 -11.96
CA HIS A 136 2.87 2.71 -12.35
C HIS A 136 3.67 3.79 -13.09
N GLU A 137 3.23 4.07 -14.32
CA GLU A 137 3.66 5.23 -15.11
C GLU A 137 3.23 6.55 -14.45
N ALA A 138 4.08 7.54 -14.65
CA ALA A 138 3.90 8.94 -14.28
C ALA A 138 2.50 9.48 -14.63
N TYR A 139 1.77 10.00 -13.65
CA TYR A 139 0.57 10.78 -13.95
C TYR A 139 0.99 12.19 -14.38
N VAL A 140 0.55 12.62 -15.56
CA VAL A 140 0.74 14.00 -16.05
C VAL A 140 -0.51 14.81 -15.74
N ALA A 141 -0.38 15.82 -14.89
CA ALA A 141 -1.48 16.75 -14.61
C ALA A 141 -1.97 17.43 -15.90
N PRO A 142 -3.30 17.45 -16.18
CA PRO A 142 -3.83 18.14 -17.35
C PRO A 142 -3.67 19.67 -17.20
N PRO A 143 -3.70 20.44 -18.30
CA PRO A 143 -3.73 21.89 -18.23
C PRO A 143 -4.98 22.40 -17.50
N PRO A 144 -4.94 23.62 -16.92
CA PRO A 144 -6.09 24.19 -16.22
C PRO A 144 -7.29 24.30 -17.16
N GLY A 145 -8.39 23.64 -16.80
CA GLY A 145 -9.64 23.60 -17.59
C GLY A 145 -10.00 22.25 -18.21
N GLU A 146 -9.16 21.21 -18.08
CA GLU A 146 -9.45 19.85 -18.56
C GLU A 146 -9.69 18.85 -17.41
N HIS A 147 -10.59 17.89 -17.63
CA HIS A 147 -10.97 16.90 -16.61
C HIS A 147 -9.79 15.97 -16.24
N PRO A 148 -9.54 15.70 -14.94
CA PRO A 148 -8.41 14.92 -14.43
C PRO A 148 -8.45 13.41 -14.78
N TYR A 149 -9.44 12.93 -15.51
CA TYR A 149 -9.60 11.51 -15.83
C TYR A 149 -9.08 11.11 -17.22
N THR A 150 -8.56 12.05 -18.03
CA THR A 150 -8.26 11.79 -19.45
C THR A 150 -6.86 11.24 -19.73
N ARG A 151 -5.96 11.14 -18.74
CA ARG A 151 -4.62 10.54 -18.87
C ARG A 151 -4.28 9.54 -17.76
N VAL A 152 -5.17 8.61 -17.48
CA VAL A 152 -4.73 7.33 -16.90
C VAL A 152 -4.43 6.42 -18.08
N LEU A 153 -3.17 6.02 -18.27
CA LEU A 153 -2.77 5.18 -19.39
C LEU A 153 -3.64 3.90 -19.45
N PRO A 154 -4.09 3.53 -20.66
CA PRO A 154 -5.08 2.49 -20.85
C PRO A 154 -4.41 1.12 -20.80
N GLU A 155 -4.45 0.41 -19.67
CA GLU A 155 -4.27 -1.06 -19.73
C GLU A 155 -4.79 -1.81 -18.49
N MET A 156 -5.94 -1.42 -17.91
CA MET A 156 -6.62 -2.26 -16.90
C MET A 156 -8.15 -2.20 -16.98
N ALA A 157 -8.70 -2.06 -18.19
CA ALA A 157 -10.14 -2.19 -18.40
C ALA A 157 -10.61 -3.64 -18.61
N ASP A 158 -9.73 -4.64 -18.77
CA ASP A 158 -10.18 -5.93 -19.34
C ASP A 158 -9.50 -7.20 -18.81
N ASP A 159 -9.10 -7.29 -17.54
CA ASP A 159 -8.80 -8.64 -17.02
C ASP A 159 -9.17 -8.83 -15.55
N SER A 160 -10.28 -9.54 -15.37
CA SER A 160 -10.52 -10.43 -14.23
C SER A 160 -10.77 -9.74 -12.86
N MET A 161 -11.96 -9.15 -12.74
CA MET A 161 -12.69 -9.11 -11.47
C MET A 161 -13.57 -10.38 -11.40
N PRO A 162 -13.52 -11.22 -10.36
CA PRO A 162 -14.46 -12.32 -10.20
C PRO A 162 -15.89 -11.82 -9.91
#